data_AF-C7YGV9-F1
#
_entry.id   AF-C7YGV9-F1
#
_cell.length_a   1.000
_cell.length_b   1.000
_cell.length_c   1.000
_cell.angle_alpha   90.00
_cell.angle_beta   90.00
_cell.angle_gamma   90.00
#
_symmetry.space_group_name_H-M   'P 1'
#
loop_
_entity.id
_entity.type
_entity.pdbx_description
1 polymer ?
#
loop_
_entity_poly.entity_id
_entity_poly.type
_entity_poly.pdbx_seq_one_letter_code
_entity_poly.pdbx_strand_id
1 'polypeptide(L)'
;MFCTRCLRATASRRPLPLLRQFSTTIPFRNAEPVFSTPVTGPGEAIPDAPIPRSSCRAGTPLNGLNYFKGGQDPVAKKDDEYPEWLWSCLDVLKKSADSEDADAGDEFSKSKKQRKLAAKRQKALEAKLLAEGNLEALAPKVPLQHQSINILGEENQGVEHNIEAAAKREELKKAMRKERKAKIKETNYLKSM
;
A
#
# COMPACT_ATOMS: atom_id res chain seq x y z
N MET A 1 42.75 -14.43 -50.58
CA MET A 1 43.98 -14.73 -49.80
C MET A 1 43.95 -13.89 -48.52
N PHE A 2 43.66 -14.50 -47.38
CA PHE A 2 43.65 -13.82 -46.08
C PHE A 2 44.86 -14.29 -45.27
N CYS A 3 45.68 -13.35 -44.83
CA CYS A 3 47.01 -13.58 -44.26
C CYS A 3 46.91 -14.08 -42.81
N THR A 4 47.39 -15.31 -42.56
CA THR A 4 47.33 -16.01 -41.26
C THR A 4 48.32 -15.49 -40.21
N ARG A 5 49.03 -14.38 -40.49
CA ARG A 5 50.02 -13.78 -39.58
C ARG A 5 49.48 -12.71 -38.63
N CYS A 6 48.23 -12.27 -38.79
CA CYS A 6 47.63 -11.24 -37.92
C CYS A 6 46.85 -11.79 -36.72
N LEU A 7 46.69 -13.11 -36.58
CA LEU A 7 45.92 -13.73 -35.49
C LEU A 7 46.71 -13.98 -34.18
N ARG A 8 47.98 -13.56 -34.10
CA ARG A 8 48.84 -13.79 -32.92
C ARG A 8 49.21 -12.54 -32.12
N ALA A 9 48.55 -11.40 -32.35
CA ALA A 9 48.86 -10.14 -31.66
C ALA A 9 47.77 -9.67 -30.67
N THR A 10 46.89 -10.55 -30.20
CA THR A 10 45.90 -10.24 -29.13
C THR A 10 46.10 -11.15 -27.92
N ALA A 11 47.36 -11.38 -27.54
CA ALA A 11 47.72 -12.02 -26.28
C ALA A 11 48.55 -11.04 -25.44
N SER A 12 47.93 -10.04 -24.83
CA SER A 12 48.51 -9.37 -23.67
C SER A 12 47.50 -8.49 -22.93
N ARG A 13 47.47 -8.66 -21.61
CA ARG A 13 46.94 -7.73 -20.58
C ARG A 13 45.43 -7.74 -20.33
N ARG A 14 44.93 -8.83 -19.74
CA ARG A 14 43.86 -8.72 -18.74
C ARG A 14 44.50 -8.47 -17.37
N PRO A 15 44.29 -7.33 -16.70
CA PRO A 15 44.66 -7.20 -15.30
C PRO A 15 43.74 -8.10 -14.46
N LEU A 16 44.32 -8.87 -13.55
CA LEU A 16 43.57 -9.64 -12.55
C LEU A 16 42.76 -8.67 -11.68
N PRO A 17 41.49 -8.97 -11.33
CA PRO A 17 40.76 -8.13 -10.40
C PRO A 17 41.40 -8.27 -9.01
N LEU A 18 42.00 -7.19 -8.51
CA LEU A 18 42.38 -7.07 -7.10
C LEU A 18 41.11 -7.22 -6.27
N LEU A 19 41.01 -8.32 -5.52
CA LEU A 19 39.97 -8.53 -4.52
C LEU A 19 40.04 -7.40 -3.50
N ARG A 20 39.01 -6.54 -3.50
CA ARG A 20 38.80 -5.54 -2.44
C ARG A 20 38.46 -6.30 -1.16
N GLN A 21 39.43 -6.38 -0.26
CA GLN A 21 39.19 -6.88 1.10
C GLN A 21 38.34 -5.85 1.83
N PHE A 22 37.06 -6.17 2.06
CA PHE A 22 36.23 -5.41 2.99
C PHE A 22 36.54 -5.89 4.40
N SER A 23 37.22 -5.05 5.18
CA SER A 23 37.37 -5.26 6.62
C SER A 23 36.04 -4.94 7.31
N THR A 24 35.46 -5.91 7.99
CA THR A 24 34.23 -5.77 8.80
C THR A 24 34.55 -5.62 10.29
N THR A 25 35.59 -4.87 10.63
CA THR A 25 35.84 -4.48 12.03
C THR A 25 35.28 -3.09 12.28
N ILE A 26 34.02 -3.04 12.73
CA ILE A 26 33.46 -1.82 13.32
C ILE A 26 34.13 -1.68 14.69
N PRO A 27 34.85 -0.58 14.99
CA PRO A 27 35.31 -0.34 16.35
C PRO A 27 34.08 -0.17 17.23
N PHE A 28 33.93 -1.07 18.19
CA PHE A 28 32.92 -1.00 19.24
C PHE A 28 33.18 0.29 20.03
N ARG A 29 32.43 1.36 19.74
CA ARG A 29 32.37 2.51 20.64
C ARG A 29 31.55 2.08 21.85
N ASN A 30 32.24 1.59 22.88
CA ASN A 30 31.71 1.54 24.24
C ASN A 30 31.59 2.98 24.74
N ALA A 31 30.53 3.67 24.31
CA ALA A 31 30.02 4.81 25.04
C ALA A 31 28.87 4.26 25.90
N GLU A 32 29.08 4.21 27.20
CA GLU A 32 27.99 3.97 28.14
C GLU A 32 26.93 5.05 27.91
N PRO A 33 25.66 4.68 27.63
CA PRO A 33 24.61 5.68 27.52
C PRO A 33 24.42 6.30 28.91
N VAL A 34 24.70 7.59 29.02
CA VAL A 34 24.32 8.38 30.19
C VAL A 34 22.79 8.39 30.21
N PHE A 35 22.20 7.50 30.99
CA PHE A 35 20.79 7.52 31.33
C PHE A 35 20.54 8.81 32.12
N SER A 36 20.07 9.84 31.45
CA SER A 36 19.41 10.97 32.09
C SER A 36 18.16 10.41 32.78
N THR A 37 18.24 10.24 34.09
CA THR A 37 17.09 9.99 34.95
C THR A 37 16.12 11.17 34.80
N PRO A 38 14.93 11.01 34.20
CA PRO A 38 13.92 12.04 34.32
C PRO A 38 13.42 12.02 35.77
N VAL A 39 13.63 13.13 36.48
CA VAL A 39 12.89 13.44 37.70
C VAL A 39 11.47 13.78 37.26
N THR A 40 10.65 12.75 37.07
CA THR A 40 9.20 12.88 36.91
C THR A 40 8.56 11.84 37.81
N GLY A 41 7.70 12.28 38.72
CA GLY A 41 7.00 11.39 39.65
C GLY A 41 6.14 10.35 38.93
N PRO A 42 5.85 9.20 39.56
CA PRO A 42 5.00 8.18 38.95
C PRO A 42 3.56 8.72 38.93
N GLY A 43 3.11 9.19 37.77
CA GLY A 43 1.72 9.65 37.60
C GLY A 43 1.49 10.74 36.55
N GLU A 44 2.52 11.25 35.88
CA GLU A 44 2.30 12.26 34.84
C GLU A 44 2.02 11.58 33.50
N ALA A 45 0.72 11.50 33.17
CA ALA A 45 0.25 11.04 31.88
C ALA A 45 0.86 11.91 30.78
N ILE A 46 1.52 11.26 29.81
CA ILE A 46 1.85 11.88 28.54
C ILE A 46 0.54 12.41 27.97
N PRO A 47 0.39 13.71 27.67
CA PRO A 47 -0.80 14.17 26.99
C PRO A 47 -0.85 13.46 25.64
N ASP A 48 -1.87 12.63 25.44
CA ASP A 48 -2.27 12.10 24.14
C ASP A 48 -2.67 13.28 23.24
N ALA A 49 -1.68 14.03 22.76
CA ALA A 49 -1.89 15.04 21.76
C ALA A 49 -2.32 14.31 20.49
N PRO A 50 -3.50 14.63 19.92
CA PRO A 50 -3.96 13.99 18.71
C PRO A 50 -2.91 14.18 17.62
N ILE A 51 -2.56 13.09 16.93
CA ILE A 51 -1.68 13.13 15.77
C ILE A 51 -2.25 14.18 14.82
N PRO A 52 -1.48 15.22 14.43
CA PRO A 52 -1.99 16.24 13.54
C PRO A 52 -2.45 15.59 12.23
N ARG A 53 -3.66 15.93 11.78
CA ARG A 53 -4.28 15.34 10.58
C ARG A 53 -3.47 15.63 9.32
N SER A 54 -2.90 16.83 9.22
CA SER A 54 -2.04 17.24 8.13
C SER A 54 -0.56 17.31 8.53
N SER A 55 0.32 17.09 7.55
CA SER A 55 1.76 17.30 7.69
C SER A 55 2.17 18.77 7.50
N CYS A 56 1.36 19.56 6.78
CA CYS A 56 1.62 20.96 6.48
C CYS A 56 0.88 21.86 7.47
N ARG A 57 1.62 22.64 8.27
CA ARG A 57 1.03 23.58 9.21
C ARG A 57 0.34 24.74 8.48
N ALA A 58 -0.70 25.30 9.09
CA ALA A 58 -1.35 26.52 8.62
C ALA A 58 -0.31 27.65 8.46
N GLY A 59 -0.40 28.42 7.37
CA GLY A 59 0.55 29.50 7.05
C GLY A 59 1.74 29.06 6.21
N THR A 60 1.89 27.76 5.88
CA THR A 60 2.99 27.29 5.04
C THR A 60 2.76 27.69 3.57
N PRO A 61 3.68 28.43 2.92
CA PRO A 61 3.58 28.73 1.49
C PRO A 61 3.81 27.44 0.68
N LEU A 62 2.90 27.15 -0.26
CA LEU A 62 2.99 25.99 -1.14
C LEU A 62 3.76 26.37 -2.40
N ASN A 63 5.06 26.08 -2.39
CA ASN A 63 5.99 26.49 -3.43
C ASN A 63 5.63 25.91 -4.80
N GLY A 64 5.67 26.76 -5.83
CA GLY A 64 5.58 26.33 -7.24
C GLY A 64 4.18 25.97 -7.73
N LEU A 65 3.13 26.40 -7.02
CA LEU A 65 1.75 26.28 -7.50
C LEU A 65 1.31 27.48 -8.33
N ASN A 66 1.83 28.68 -8.06
CA ASN A 66 1.50 29.85 -8.84
C ASN A 66 2.29 29.88 -10.16
N TYR A 67 1.58 29.89 -11.29
CA TYR A 67 2.14 30.05 -12.63
C TYR A 67 1.96 31.47 -13.21
N PHE A 68 1.28 32.37 -12.48
CA PHE A 68 1.08 33.75 -12.91
C PHE A 68 2.28 34.65 -12.57
N LYS A 69 2.68 35.49 -13.52
CA LYS A 69 3.74 36.49 -13.31
C LYS A 69 3.30 37.52 -12.27
N GLY A 70 4.07 37.64 -11.18
CA GLY A 70 3.79 38.59 -10.09
C GLY A 70 2.72 38.12 -9.09
N GLY A 71 2.24 36.87 -9.21
CA GLY A 71 1.39 36.27 -8.18
C GLY A 71 2.23 35.72 -7.01
N GLN A 72 1.61 35.66 -5.83
CA GLN A 72 2.18 35.00 -4.65
C GLN A 72 1.75 33.53 -4.64
N ASP A 73 2.62 32.64 -4.16
CA ASP A 73 2.25 31.23 -3.95
C ASP A 73 1.13 31.11 -2.91
N PRO A 74 0.15 30.21 -3.12
CA PRO A 74 -0.95 30.03 -2.19
C PRO A 74 -0.44 29.51 -0.84
N VAL A 75 -0.99 30.06 0.23
CA VAL A 75 -0.63 29.70 1.61
C VAL A 75 -1.61 28.66 2.13
N ALA A 76 -1.10 27.62 2.79
CA ALA A 76 -1.90 26.58 3.42
C ALA A 76 -2.79 27.19 4.53
N LYS A 77 -4.09 26.87 4.50
CA LYS A 77 -5.07 27.26 5.52
C LYS A 77 -5.04 26.28 6.70
N LYS A 78 -5.92 26.48 7.68
CA LYS A 78 -6.13 25.51 8.76
C LYS A 78 -6.83 24.25 8.23
N ASP A 79 -6.56 23.11 8.86
CA ASP A 79 -7.12 21.81 8.47
C ASP A 79 -8.65 21.80 8.45
N ASP A 80 -9.30 22.54 9.37
CA ASP A 80 -10.77 22.62 9.48
C ASP A 80 -11.43 23.43 8.36
N GLU A 81 -10.67 24.30 7.68
CA GLU A 81 -11.17 25.08 6.54
C GLU A 81 -11.16 24.28 5.24
N TYR A 82 -10.47 23.12 5.24
CA TYR A 82 -10.47 22.22 4.11
C TYR A 82 -11.68 21.27 4.16
N PRO A 83 -12.29 20.94 3.01
CA PRO A 83 -13.37 19.98 2.96
C PRO A 83 -12.95 18.58 3.44
N GLU A 84 -13.84 17.87 4.12
CA GLU A 84 -13.53 16.54 4.70
C GLU A 84 -13.12 15.50 3.65
N TRP A 85 -13.64 15.59 2.43
CA TRP A 85 -13.31 14.65 1.36
C TRP A 85 -11.81 14.65 0.98
N LEU A 86 -11.07 15.73 1.27
CA LEU A 86 -9.64 15.84 1.02
C LEU A 86 -8.86 14.74 1.76
N TRP A 87 -9.28 14.46 2.99
CA TRP A 87 -8.62 13.50 3.87
C TRP A 87 -8.90 12.05 3.46
N SER A 88 -10.03 11.79 2.78
CA SER A 88 -10.38 10.47 2.23
C SER A 88 -9.76 10.19 0.86
N CYS A 89 -9.13 11.17 0.19
CA CYS A 89 -8.54 10.95 -1.14
C CYS A 89 -7.46 9.85 -1.16
N LEU A 90 -6.70 9.68 -0.07
CA LEU A 90 -5.65 8.67 0.02
C LEU A 90 -6.19 7.24 0.22
N ASP A 91 -7.47 7.07 0.53
CA ASP A 91 -8.06 5.74 0.73
C ASP A 91 -8.10 4.92 -0.57
N VAL A 92 -8.04 5.58 -1.73
CA VAL A 92 -7.89 4.92 -3.04
C VAL A 92 -6.56 4.18 -3.13
N LEU A 93 -5.48 4.72 -2.53
CA LEU A 93 -4.18 4.06 -2.49
C LEU A 93 -4.22 2.88 -1.52
N LYS A 94 -4.79 3.07 -0.33
CA LYS A 94 -4.94 1.99 0.67
C LYS A 94 -5.73 0.81 0.11
N LYS A 95 -6.82 1.06 -0.62
CA LYS A 95 -7.64 0.00 -1.22
C LYS A 95 -6.91 -0.83 -2.29
N SER A 96 -5.78 -0.35 -2.82
CA SER A 96 -4.90 -1.14 -3.69
C SER A 96 -3.82 -1.93 -2.95
N ALA A 97 -3.45 -1.49 -1.74
CA ALA A 97 -2.43 -2.13 -0.90
C ALA A 97 -3.02 -3.10 0.14
N ASP A 98 -4.25 -2.84 0.57
CA ASP A 98 -4.94 -3.51 1.69
C ASP A 98 -6.17 -4.31 1.22
N SER A 99 -6.36 -4.46 -0.10
CA SER A 99 -7.25 -5.52 -0.56
C SER A 99 -6.65 -6.84 -0.07
N GLU A 100 -7.43 -7.67 0.60
CA GLU A 100 -7.03 -9.01 1.08
C GLU A 100 -6.38 -9.86 -0.06
N ASP A 101 -6.71 -9.54 -1.32
CA ASP A 101 -6.09 -10.10 -2.54
C ASP A 101 -4.64 -9.63 -2.84
N ALA A 102 -4.19 -8.50 -2.27
CA ALA A 102 -2.84 -7.96 -2.48
C ALA A 102 -1.80 -8.73 -1.65
N ASP A 103 -2.17 -9.23 -0.46
CA ASP A 103 -1.29 -10.09 0.33
C ASP A 103 -1.16 -11.49 -0.33
N ALA A 104 -2.22 -11.98 -0.98
CA ALA A 104 -2.17 -13.26 -1.70
C ALA A 104 -1.15 -13.26 -2.86
N GLY A 105 -0.96 -12.12 -3.53
CA GLY A 105 0.08 -11.96 -4.56
C GLY A 105 1.49 -11.75 -4.00
N ASP A 106 1.61 -11.09 -2.84
CA ASP A 106 2.90 -10.75 -2.20
C ASP A 106 3.46 -11.89 -1.34
N GLU A 107 2.68 -12.94 -1.07
CA GLU A 107 3.20 -14.15 -0.43
C GLU A 107 4.34 -14.77 -1.25
N PHE A 108 4.31 -14.70 -2.58
CA PHE A 108 5.33 -15.34 -3.41
C PHE A 108 6.66 -14.55 -3.49
N SER A 109 6.61 -13.21 -3.34
CA SER A 109 7.78 -12.31 -3.28
C SER A 109 8.47 -12.28 -1.91
N LYS A 110 7.81 -12.79 -0.86
CA LYS A 110 8.35 -12.85 0.50
C LYS A 110 9.35 -14.01 0.71
N SER A 111 10.23 -13.86 1.70
CA SER A 111 11.19 -14.91 2.09
C SER A 111 10.48 -16.21 2.48
N LYS A 112 11.10 -17.38 2.26
CA LYS A 112 10.55 -18.71 2.60
C LYS A 112 10.04 -18.79 4.06
N LYS A 113 10.68 -18.08 4.99
CA LYS A 113 10.26 -18.00 6.40
C LYS A 113 8.94 -17.23 6.57
N GLN A 114 8.77 -16.11 5.85
CA GLN A 114 7.55 -15.30 5.89
C GLN A 114 6.36 -16.07 5.32
N ARG A 115 6.55 -16.78 4.20
CA ARG A 115 5.53 -17.67 3.62
C ARG A 115 5.03 -18.73 4.60
N LYS A 116 5.95 -19.43 5.27
CA LYS A 116 5.59 -20.44 6.28
C LYS A 116 4.82 -19.84 7.46
N LEU A 117 5.17 -18.62 7.85
CA LEU A 117 4.54 -17.94 8.97
C LEU A 117 3.16 -17.38 8.59
N ALA A 118 2.99 -16.85 7.38
CA ALA A 118 1.69 -16.47 6.82
C ALA A 118 0.75 -17.69 6.71
N ALA A 119 1.22 -18.79 6.11
CA ALA A 119 0.46 -20.03 6.00
C ALA A 119 0.09 -20.63 7.37
N LYS A 120 0.98 -20.52 8.38
CA LYS A 120 0.66 -20.92 9.75
C LYS A 120 -0.41 -20.02 10.39
N ARG A 121 -0.38 -18.71 10.13
CA ARG A 121 -1.38 -17.75 10.61
C ARG A 121 -2.75 -18.02 9.98
N GLN A 122 -2.81 -18.20 8.66
CA GLN A 122 -4.05 -18.53 7.94
C GLN A 122 -4.68 -19.81 8.49
N LYS A 123 -3.91 -20.91 8.58
CA LYS A 123 -4.40 -22.17 9.17
C LYS A 123 -4.88 -22.03 10.61
N ALA A 124 -4.21 -21.19 11.41
CA ALA A 124 -4.62 -20.93 12.78
C ALA A 124 -5.94 -20.12 12.84
N LEU A 125 -6.16 -19.17 11.93
CA LEU A 125 -7.41 -18.42 11.82
C LEU A 125 -8.55 -19.33 11.35
N GLU A 126 -8.33 -20.13 10.31
CA GLU A 126 -9.30 -21.12 9.82
C GLU A 126 -9.67 -22.12 10.93
N ALA A 127 -8.69 -22.66 11.66
CA ALA A 127 -8.94 -23.58 12.77
C ALA A 127 -9.75 -22.92 13.90
N LYS A 128 -9.54 -21.63 14.18
CA LYS A 128 -10.34 -20.87 15.16
C LYS A 128 -11.77 -20.69 14.67
N LEU A 129 -11.98 -20.26 13.43
CA LEU A 129 -13.31 -20.07 12.85
C LEU A 129 -14.10 -21.40 12.82
N LEU A 130 -13.41 -22.51 12.51
CA LEU A 130 -13.98 -23.85 12.58
C LEU A 130 -14.34 -24.27 14.02
N ALA A 131 -13.47 -23.98 14.99
CA ALA A 131 -13.71 -24.28 16.40
C ALA A 131 -14.86 -23.44 17.00
N GLU A 132 -15.02 -22.20 16.54
CA GLU A 132 -16.13 -21.31 16.88
C GLU A 132 -17.46 -21.75 16.22
N GLY A 133 -17.43 -22.76 15.33
CA GLY A 133 -18.61 -23.30 14.66
C GLY A 133 -19.22 -22.37 13.61
N ASN A 134 -18.53 -21.28 13.25
CA ASN A 134 -19.01 -20.30 12.27
C ASN A 134 -18.68 -20.76 10.84
N LEU A 135 -19.40 -21.78 10.37
CA LEU A 135 -19.25 -22.35 9.02
C LEU A 135 -19.57 -21.33 7.91
N GLU A 136 -20.48 -20.39 8.18
CA GLU A 136 -20.88 -19.33 7.25
C GLU A 136 -19.72 -18.35 6.95
N ALA A 137 -18.90 -18.04 7.96
CA ALA A 137 -17.73 -17.17 7.78
C ALA A 137 -16.60 -17.82 6.96
N LEU A 138 -16.59 -19.15 6.85
CA LEU A 138 -15.62 -19.89 6.03
C LEU A 138 -16.09 -20.07 4.58
N ALA A 139 -17.36 -19.82 4.28
CA ALA A 139 -17.89 -19.93 2.93
C ALA A 139 -17.20 -18.90 1.99
N PRO A 140 -16.88 -19.28 0.73
CA PRO A 140 -16.30 -18.36 -0.23
C PRO A 140 -17.18 -17.12 -0.41
N LYS A 141 -16.62 -15.93 -0.15
CA LYS A 141 -17.32 -14.66 -0.34
C LYS A 141 -17.62 -14.45 -1.82
N VAL A 142 -18.86 -14.67 -2.22
CA VAL A 142 -19.31 -14.42 -3.60
C VAL A 142 -19.16 -12.94 -3.92
N PRO A 143 -18.36 -12.56 -4.95
CA PRO A 143 -18.21 -11.16 -5.33
C PRO A 143 -19.54 -10.53 -5.74
N LEU A 144 -19.72 -9.24 -5.46
CA LEU A 144 -20.99 -8.51 -5.66
C LEU A 144 -21.58 -8.68 -7.07
N GLN A 145 -20.73 -8.75 -8.10
CA GLN A 145 -21.13 -8.91 -9.50
C GLN A 145 -21.68 -10.28 -9.88
N HIS A 146 -21.44 -11.31 -9.06
CA HIS A 146 -21.95 -12.67 -9.27
C HIS A 146 -23.16 -12.98 -8.39
N GLN A 147 -23.56 -12.06 -7.52
CA GLN A 147 -24.73 -12.21 -6.67
C GLN A 147 -26.00 -11.94 -7.48
N SER A 148 -27.05 -12.73 -7.23
CA SER A 148 -28.40 -12.54 -7.80
C SER A 148 -29.39 -11.92 -6.80
N ILE A 149 -28.90 -11.48 -5.65
CA ILE A 149 -29.70 -10.86 -4.60
C ILE A 149 -30.20 -9.50 -5.09
N ASN A 150 -31.45 -9.17 -4.80
CA ASN A 150 -32.03 -7.89 -5.17
C ASN A 150 -31.27 -6.74 -4.51
N ILE A 151 -30.99 -5.71 -5.31
CA ILE A 151 -30.43 -4.44 -4.81
C ILE A 151 -31.56 -3.67 -4.12
N LEU A 152 -31.24 -2.95 -3.05
CA LEU A 152 -32.16 -2.01 -2.38
C LEU A 152 -32.84 -1.10 -3.41
N GLY A 153 -34.16 -0.94 -3.31
CA GLY A 153 -34.95 -0.20 -4.30
C GLY A 153 -36.47 -0.24 -4.15
N GLU A 154 -36.98 -0.58 -2.97
CA GLU A 154 -38.41 -0.55 -2.68
C GLU A 154 -39.03 0.84 -2.82
N GLU A 155 -40.25 0.89 -3.37
CA GLU A 155 -40.97 2.14 -3.63
C GLU A 155 -41.47 2.78 -2.32
N ASN A 156 -41.44 4.12 -2.26
CA ASN A 156 -41.99 4.94 -1.17
C ASN A 156 -41.32 4.83 0.22
N GLN A 157 -40.09 4.31 0.31
CA GLN A 157 -39.35 4.19 1.58
C GLN A 157 -38.51 5.42 1.99
N GLY A 158 -38.70 6.54 1.31
CA GLY A 158 -38.05 7.82 1.64
C GLY A 158 -36.79 8.13 0.83
N VAL A 159 -36.24 9.32 1.05
CA VAL A 159 -35.11 9.85 0.27
C VAL A 159 -33.79 9.16 0.64
N GLU A 160 -33.58 8.86 1.92
CA GLU A 160 -32.35 8.19 2.40
C GLU A 160 -32.18 6.81 1.77
N HIS A 161 -33.25 6.01 1.78
CA HIS A 161 -33.27 4.69 1.13
C HIS A 161 -32.94 4.79 -0.38
N ASN A 162 -33.42 5.83 -1.07
CA ASN A 162 -33.10 6.06 -2.47
C ASN A 162 -31.61 6.41 -2.71
N ILE A 163 -31.00 7.18 -1.80
CA ILE A 163 -29.57 7.51 -1.85
C ILE A 163 -28.72 6.25 -1.64
N GLU A 164 -29.07 5.42 -0.65
CA GLU A 164 -28.39 4.15 -0.40
C GLU A 164 -28.52 3.18 -1.57
N ALA A 165 -29.73 3.07 -2.13
CA ALA A 165 -30.00 2.28 -3.33
C ALA A 165 -29.14 2.76 -4.52
N ALA A 166 -28.98 4.07 -4.70
CA ALA A 166 -28.09 4.63 -5.71
C ALA A 166 -26.62 4.24 -5.45
N ALA A 167 -26.14 4.34 -4.21
CA ALA A 167 -24.79 3.97 -3.81
C ALA A 167 -24.50 2.48 -4.08
N LYS A 168 -25.43 1.56 -3.76
CA LYS A 168 -25.28 0.12 -4.06
C LYS A 168 -25.23 -0.18 -5.55
N ARG A 169 -26.02 0.53 -6.36
CA ARG A 169 -25.94 0.43 -7.84
C ARG A 169 -24.59 0.93 -8.37
N GLU A 170 -24.05 2.01 -7.81
CA GLU A 170 -22.71 2.47 -8.15
C GLU A 170 -21.61 1.49 -7.76
N GLU A 171 -21.73 0.86 -6.59
CA GLU A 171 -20.81 -0.17 -6.11
C GLU A 171 -20.75 -1.35 -7.09
N LEU A 172 -21.92 -1.84 -7.54
CA LEU A 172 -22.01 -2.88 -8.56
C LEU A 172 -21.38 -2.45 -9.89
N LYS A 173 -21.64 -1.22 -10.35
CA LYS A 173 -21.01 -0.69 -11.58
C LYS A 173 -19.48 -0.64 -11.47
N LYS A 174 -18.95 -0.26 -10.30
CA LYS A 174 -17.49 -0.23 -10.02
C LYS A 174 -16.91 -1.65 -10.02
N ALA A 175 -17.58 -2.63 -9.42
CA ALA A 175 -17.18 -4.04 -9.45
C ALA A 175 -17.13 -4.59 -10.89
N MET A 176 -18.21 -4.42 -11.66
CA MET A 176 -18.29 -4.81 -13.08
C MET A 176 -17.22 -4.13 -13.94
N ARG A 177 -16.84 -2.89 -13.61
CA ARG A 177 -15.75 -2.19 -14.31
C ARG A 177 -14.38 -2.79 -13.99
N LYS A 178 -14.14 -3.24 -12.74
CA LYS A 178 -12.90 -3.91 -12.33
C LYS A 178 -12.72 -5.22 -13.10
N GLU A 179 -13.76 -6.06 -13.15
CA GLU A 179 -13.75 -7.33 -13.89
C GLU A 179 -13.53 -7.10 -15.39
N ARG A 180 -14.26 -6.17 -16.02
CA ARG A 180 -14.05 -5.83 -17.44
C ARG A 180 -12.63 -5.36 -17.73
N LYS A 181 -12.02 -4.55 -16.85
CA LYS A 181 -10.63 -4.12 -17.00
C LYS A 181 -9.66 -5.31 -16.93
N ALA A 182 -9.88 -6.25 -16.01
CA ALA A 182 -9.06 -7.46 -15.89
C ALA A 182 -9.19 -8.33 -17.15
N LYS A 183 -10.41 -8.58 -17.62
CA LYS A 183 -10.68 -9.32 -18.85
C LYS A 183 -10.02 -8.70 -20.07
N ILE A 184 -10.10 -7.37 -20.24
CA ILE A 184 -9.44 -6.67 -21.35
C ILE A 184 -7.91 -6.87 -21.28
N LYS A 185 -7.31 -6.78 -20.09
CA LYS A 185 -5.87 -7.00 -19.90
C LYS A 185 -5.47 -8.42 -20.26
N GLU A 186 -6.21 -9.41 -19.78
CA GLU A 186 -5.99 -10.83 -20.09
C GLU A 186 -6.11 -11.09 -21.60
N THR A 187 -7.18 -10.62 -22.23
CA THR A 187 -7.37 -10.81 -23.68
C THR A 187 -6.29 -10.11 -24.50
N ASN A 188 -5.85 -8.92 -24.08
CA ASN A 188 -4.77 -8.21 -24.76
C ASN A 188 -3.43 -8.95 -24.60
N TYR A 189 -3.16 -9.45 -23.39
CA TYR A 189 -1.96 -10.23 -23.10
C TYR A 189 -1.92 -11.50 -23.97
N LEU A 190 -2.98 -12.31 -23.94
CA LEU A 190 -3.10 -13.54 -24.70
C LEU A 190 -3.10 -13.31 -26.23
N LYS A 191 -3.61 -12.17 -26.70
CA LYS A 191 -3.57 -11.81 -28.13
C LYS A 191 -2.19 -11.37 -28.61
N SER A 192 -1.38 -10.81 -27.72
CA SER A 192 -0.01 -10.36 -28.02
C SER A 192 1.06 -11.43 -27.82
N MET A 193 0.67 -12.59 -27.27
CA MET A 193 1.53 -13.73 -26.99
C MET A 193 1.52 -14.71 -28.17
#